data_AF-A0A9W6KL47-F1
#
_entry.id   AF-A0A9W6KL47-F1
#
_cell.length_a   1.000
_cell.length_b   1.000
_cell.length_c   1.000
_cell.angle_alpha   90.00
_cell.angle_beta   90.00
_cell.angle_gamma   90.00
#
_symmetry.space_group_name_H-M   'P 1'
#
loop_
_entity.id
_entity.type
_entity.pdbx_description
1 polymer ?
#
loop_
_entity_poly.entity_id
_entity_poly.type
_entity_poly.pdbx_seq_one_letter_code
_entity_poly.pdbx_strand_id
1 'polypeptide(L)'
;MTSGHSRPGIPGRLGLGPMSRNAVDACIAFAYRHDYPIMLIPSRRQVEAARLGGGYVGGRTTTWLADYVRANDPKRMLWLCRDHGGPYQHPRDRTDRLTAEQSLAHAMASFAEDIDSGFSLLHLDTSIDLDGPASFTDAADRLVALYGQCWELARAAGRTIGFEIGFEDQRAGTNDPAEFREQLRNLIHRLRAAALPLPTFVVGQTGTKVLETRNVGSLRQAPSTVLHDVRVLSDIAAEVGTTLKAHNTDYLSSPEIQRLYSSGVDAVNVAPELGVAETRALLRLMDELGLGAQREAFLTLAYESQLWRKWLTPGSTAGDEERAVMAGHYVFSDDRFAGIREVVAVRAATRRGIGLDAYLRRSIELVISRYAFVLPRTTDTRERAARV
;
A
#
# COMPACT_ATOMS: atom_id res chain seq x y z
N MET A 1 -5.88 -30.84 16.33
CA MET A 1 -5.75 -30.05 17.57
C MET A 1 -4.90 -28.83 17.22
N THR A 2 -5.52 -27.73 16.83
CA THR A 2 -4.81 -26.49 16.45
C THR A 2 -4.31 -25.82 17.71
N SER A 3 -2.99 -25.73 17.87
CA SER A 3 -2.33 -24.98 18.93
C SER A 3 -2.79 -23.52 18.86
N GLY A 4 -3.70 -23.14 19.75
CA GLY A 4 -4.22 -21.79 19.89
C GLY A 4 -3.17 -20.86 20.45
N HIS A 5 -2.22 -20.44 19.62
CA HIS A 5 -1.53 -19.17 19.84
C HIS A 5 -2.53 -18.07 19.48
N SER A 6 -2.97 -17.30 20.46
CA SER A 6 -3.79 -16.12 20.23
C SER A 6 -3.00 -15.15 19.36
N ARG A 7 -3.38 -15.02 18.07
CA ARG A 7 -2.77 -14.04 17.16
C ARG A 7 -3.05 -12.62 17.69
N PRO A 8 -2.08 -11.70 17.62
CA PRO A 8 -2.30 -10.32 18.05
C PRO A 8 -3.46 -9.68 17.27
N GLY A 9 -4.19 -8.76 17.91
CA GLY A 9 -5.25 -7.99 17.25
C GLY A 9 -4.66 -7.15 16.12
N ILE A 10 -5.18 -7.31 14.90
CA ILE A 10 -4.73 -6.57 13.71
C ILE A 10 -5.74 -5.46 13.34
N PRO A 11 -5.27 -4.30 12.85
CA PRO A 11 -6.13 -3.16 12.53
C PRO A 11 -7.14 -3.45 11.40
N GLY A 12 -6.72 -4.26 10.43
CA GLY A 12 -7.54 -4.72 9.31
C GLY A 12 -6.81 -5.77 8.49
N ARG A 13 -7.51 -6.42 7.55
CA ARG A 13 -6.93 -7.43 6.66
C ARG A 13 -6.64 -6.92 5.25
N LEU A 14 -7.11 -5.72 4.91
CA LEU A 14 -7.01 -5.17 3.57
C LEU A 14 -6.35 -3.79 3.63
N GLY A 15 -5.14 -3.71 3.09
CA GLY A 15 -4.41 -2.50 2.80
C GLY A 15 -4.75 -1.99 1.40
N LEU A 16 -5.23 -0.75 1.29
CA LEU A 16 -5.55 -0.10 0.02
C LEU A 16 -4.73 1.18 -0.18
N GLY A 17 -4.05 1.28 -1.31
CA GLY A 17 -3.32 2.48 -1.70
C GLY A 17 -4.28 3.63 -2.05
N PRO A 18 -4.04 4.87 -1.58
CA PRO A 18 -4.94 6.00 -1.82
C PRO A 18 -4.77 6.60 -3.23
N MET A 19 -4.65 5.77 -4.28
CA MET A 19 -4.19 6.13 -5.63
C MET A 19 -4.76 7.42 -6.24
N SER A 20 -5.89 7.90 -5.75
CA SER A 20 -6.51 9.19 -6.02
C SER A 20 -7.40 9.59 -4.85
N ARG A 21 -7.96 10.82 -4.87
CA ARG A 21 -9.03 11.20 -3.94
C ARG A 21 -10.25 10.28 -4.07
N ASN A 22 -10.60 9.85 -5.28
CA ASN A 22 -11.68 8.88 -5.49
C ASN A 22 -11.37 7.53 -4.85
N ALA A 23 -10.11 7.08 -4.84
CA ALA A 23 -9.72 5.86 -4.14
C ALA A 23 -9.94 5.99 -2.62
N VAL A 24 -9.55 7.12 -2.02
CA VAL A 24 -9.80 7.39 -0.58
C VAL A 24 -11.30 7.39 -0.27
N ASP A 25 -12.08 8.13 -1.04
CA ASP A 25 -13.54 8.21 -0.84
C ASP A 25 -14.22 6.85 -1.05
N ALA A 26 -13.78 6.05 -2.03
CA ALA A 26 -14.28 4.70 -2.25
C ALA A 26 -13.95 3.77 -1.07
N CYS A 27 -12.76 3.91 -0.46
CA CYS A 27 -12.42 3.18 0.76
C CYS A 27 -13.37 3.54 1.91
N ILE A 28 -13.61 4.84 2.15
CA ILE A 28 -14.53 5.30 3.21
C ILE A 28 -15.94 4.78 2.96
N ALA A 29 -16.46 4.97 1.74
CA ALA A 29 -17.81 4.56 1.37
C ALA A 29 -17.99 3.03 1.49
N PHE A 30 -17.01 2.25 1.03
CA PHE A 30 -17.02 0.80 1.16
C PHE A 30 -17.00 0.37 2.63
N ALA A 31 -16.08 0.93 3.42
CA ALA A 31 -15.94 0.61 4.83
C ALA A 31 -17.24 0.85 5.61
N TYR A 32 -17.93 1.95 5.33
CA TYR A 32 -19.18 2.31 5.97
C TYR A 32 -20.34 1.41 5.55
N ARG A 33 -20.43 1.11 4.25
CA ARG A 33 -21.51 0.29 3.69
C ARG A 33 -21.43 -1.15 4.15
N HIS A 34 -20.23 -1.68 4.33
CA HIS A 34 -19.99 -3.09 4.63
C HIS A 34 -19.52 -3.34 6.07
N ASP A 35 -19.40 -2.29 6.89
CA ASP A 35 -18.81 -2.37 8.23
C ASP A 35 -17.47 -3.13 8.20
N TYR A 36 -16.60 -2.70 7.28
CA TYR A 36 -15.35 -3.38 6.96
C TYR A 36 -14.16 -2.44 7.19
N PRO A 37 -13.35 -2.66 8.23
CA PRO A 37 -12.18 -1.82 8.51
C PRO A 37 -11.12 -1.95 7.40
N ILE A 38 -10.58 -0.82 6.97
CA ILE A 38 -9.58 -0.75 5.89
C ILE A 38 -8.30 -0.13 6.44
N MET A 39 -7.15 -0.67 6.05
CA MET A 39 -5.88 0.03 6.21
C MET A 39 -5.65 0.88 4.97
N LEU A 40 -5.62 2.21 5.11
CA LEU A 40 -5.21 3.10 4.02
C LEU A 40 -3.69 3.23 4.06
N ILE A 41 -3.03 2.80 2.98
CA ILE A 41 -1.58 2.56 2.95
C ILE A 41 -0.82 3.48 1.99
N PRO A 42 -0.73 4.81 2.24
CA PRO A 42 0.12 5.66 1.43
C PRO A 42 1.60 5.25 1.53
N SER A 43 2.24 5.04 0.38
CA SER A 43 3.69 5.06 0.26
C SER A 43 4.23 6.49 0.30
N ARG A 44 5.53 6.65 0.58
CA ARG A 44 6.23 7.95 0.52
C ARG A 44 6.17 8.62 -0.86
N ARG A 45 5.85 7.87 -1.93
CA ARG A 45 5.65 8.44 -3.28
C ARG A 45 4.26 9.05 -3.45
N GLN A 46 3.26 8.44 -2.83
CA GLN A 46 1.86 8.84 -2.95
C GLN A 46 1.57 10.06 -2.11
N VAL A 47 1.98 10.04 -0.84
CA VAL A 47 1.75 11.10 0.14
C VAL A 47 2.96 11.17 1.06
N GLU A 48 3.51 12.36 1.27
CA GLU A 48 4.74 12.58 2.03
C GLU A 48 4.65 13.92 2.79
N ALA A 49 5.47 14.11 3.82
CA ALA A 49 5.56 15.37 4.53
C ALA A 49 5.82 16.55 3.57
N ALA A 50 5.16 17.68 3.82
CA ALA A 50 5.28 18.87 2.98
C ALA A 50 6.74 19.32 2.84
N ARG A 51 7.50 19.27 3.95
CA ARG A 51 8.92 19.61 4.00
C ARG A 51 9.83 18.70 3.16
N LEU A 52 9.36 17.51 2.80
CA LEU A 52 10.09 16.56 1.95
C LEU A 52 9.64 16.61 0.48
N GLY A 53 8.65 17.44 0.15
CA GLY A 53 8.17 17.70 -1.21
C GLY A 53 6.77 17.16 -1.51
N GLY A 54 6.12 16.49 -0.56
CA GLY A 54 4.84 15.85 -0.77
C GLY A 54 4.88 14.69 -1.77
N GLY A 55 3.71 14.18 -2.15
CA GLY A 55 3.54 13.09 -3.11
C GLY A 55 2.65 13.46 -4.30
N TYR A 56 2.30 12.47 -5.12
CA TYR A 56 1.51 12.70 -6.35
C TYR A 56 -0.01 12.63 -6.16
N VAL A 57 -0.52 12.10 -5.03
CA VAL A 57 -1.96 11.92 -4.79
C VAL A 57 -2.59 13.23 -4.30
N GLY A 58 -3.70 13.65 -4.94
CA GLY A 58 -4.32 14.98 -4.85
C GLY A 58 -4.49 15.53 -3.43
N GLY A 59 -3.66 16.52 -3.08
CA GLY A 59 -3.55 17.09 -1.73
C GLY A 59 -2.19 16.88 -1.06
N ARG A 60 -1.36 16.01 -1.66
CA ARG A 60 0.11 15.86 -1.62
C ARG A 60 0.80 15.69 -0.26
N THR A 61 0.18 16.02 0.88
CA THR A 61 0.85 15.98 2.19
C THR A 61 0.23 14.99 3.15
N THR A 62 1.05 14.43 4.04
CA THR A 62 0.61 13.54 5.13
C THR A 62 -0.50 14.20 5.96
N THR A 63 -0.31 15.46 6.35
CA THR A 63 -1.29 16.25 7.10
C THR A 63 -2.60 16.43 6.35
N TRP A 64 -2.54 16.77 5.06
CA TRP A 64 -3.75 16.89 4.25
C TRP A 64 -4.54 15.59 4.21
N LEU A 65 -3.87 14.46 3.97
CA LEU A 65 -4.54 13.16 3.91
C LEU A 65 -5.19 12.81 5.24
N ALA A 66 -4.47 13.02 6.35
CA ALA A 66 -4.98 12.74 7.68
C ALA A 66 -6.18 13.62 8.04
N ASP A 67 -6.13 14.91 7.74
CA ASP A 67 -7.22 15.85 7.96
C ASP A 67 -8.44 15.51 7.10
N TYR A 68 -8.20 15.18 5.82
CA TYR A 68 -9.25 14.76 4.90
C TYR A 68 -9.95 13.50 5.38
N VAL A 69 -9.21 12.46 5.77
CA VAL A 69 -9.79 11.21 6.29
C VAL A 69 -10.51 11.48 7.61
N ARG A 70 -9.93 12.26 8.53
CA ARG A 70 -10.59 12.58 9.81
C ARG A 70 -11.92 13.32 9.63
N ALA A 71 -12.01 14.20 8.64
CA ALA A 71 -13.23 14.93 8.34
C ALA A 71 -14.32 14.04 7.70
N ASN A 72 -13.94 13.02 6.93
CA ASN A 72 -14.87 12.19 6.16
C ASN A 72 -15.12 10.79 6.76
N ASP A 73 -14.31 10.37 7.73
CA ASP A 73 -14.41 9.10 8.47
C ASP A 73 -14.56 9.32 9.99
N PRO A 74 -15.66 9.92 10.47
CA PRO A 74 -15.91 10.10 11.91
C PRO A 74 -16.03 8.77 12.68
N LYS A 75 -16.31 7.64 12.01
CA LYS A 75 -16.38 6.32 12.64
C LYS A 75 -15.00 5.65 12.78
N ARG A 76 -13.94 6.26 12.24
CA ARG A 76 -12.56 5.75 12.25
C ARG A 76 -12.48 4.31 11.70
N MET A 77 -13.14 4.10 10.56
CA MET A 77 -13.12 2.82 9.85
C MET A 77 -11.84 2.61 9.03
N LEU A 78 -11.14 3.69 8.68
CA LEU A 78 -9.86 3.68 8.00
C LEU A 78 -8.73 3.88 9.00
N TRP A 79 -7.81 2.93 9.02
CA TRP A 79 -6.54 3.03 9.73
C TRP A 79 -5.50 3.62 8.79
N LEU A 80 -4.94 4.77 9.14
CA LEU A 80 -3.83 5.36 8.39
C LEU A 80 -2.55 4.59 8.71
N CYS A 81 -1.96 3.97 7.68
CA CYS A 81 -0.79 3.10 7.80
C CYS A 81 0.28 3.54 6.79
N ARG A 82 1.51 3.82 7.22
CA ARG A 82 2.59 4.13 6.27
C ARG A 82 3.02 2.86 5.56
N ASP A 83 3.14 2.90 4.23
CA ASP A 83 3.76 1.83 3.44
C ASP A 83 5.17 2.21 2.99
N HIS A 84 6.11 1.26 3.07
CA HIS A 84 7.51 1.42 2.66
C HIS A 84 8.13 2.78 3.08
N GLY A 85 8.20 3.05 4.39
CA GLY A 85 8.59 4.37 4.91
C GLY A 85 10.09 4.61 5.15
N GLY A 86 10.94 3.58 5.02
CA GLY A 86 12.35 3.68 5.41
C GLY A 86 13.25 4.50 4.45
N PRO A 87 14.58 4.46 4.68
CA PRO A 87 15.55 5.19 3.88
C PRO A 87 15.51 4.75 2.41
N TYR A 88 15.77 5.68 1.50
CA TYR A 88 15.81 5.47 0.05
C TYR A 88 14.48 5.09 -0.63
N GLN A 89 13.39 5.02 0.14
CA GLN A 89 12.05 4.75 -0.39
C GLN A 89 11.45 5.96 -1.11
N HIS A 90 11.81 7.17 -0.67
CA HIS A 90 11.44 8.39 -1.37
C HIS A 90 12.33 8.59 -2.60
N PRO A 91 11.78 8.87 -3.80
CA PRO A 91 12.56 8.93 -5.04
C PRO A 91 13.74 9.92 -4.98
N ARG A 92 13.56 11.05 -4.30
CA ARG A 92 14.60 12.08 -4.15
C ARG A 92 15.82 11.57 -3.40
N ASP A 93 15.68 10.63 -2.47
CA ASP A 93 16.82 10.15 -1.68
C ASP A 93 17.91 9.55 -2.60
N ARG A 94 17.50 8.89 -3.69
CA ARG A 94 18.42 8.31 -4.69
C ARG A 94 18.79 9.30 -5.79
N THR A 95 17.83 10.11 -6.27
CA THR A 95 18.10 11.14 -7.28
C THR A 95 19.10 12.19 -6.78
N ASP A 96 18.95 12.61 -5.53
CA ASP A 96 19.82 13.61 -4.88
C ASP A 96 21.08 12.95 -4.27
N ARG A 97 21.24 11.63 -4.45
CA ARG A 97 22.35 10.80 -3.95
C ARG A 97 22.68 11.03 -2.47
N LEU A 98 21.65 11.02 -1.63
CA LEU A 98 21.82 11.22 -0.19
C LEU A 98 22.69 10.11 0.42
N THR A 99 23.50 10.51 1.40
CA THR A 99 24.22 9.55 2.26
C THR A 99 23.23 8.72 3.09
N ALA A 100 23.66 7.57 3.61
CA ALA A 100 22.81 6.70 4.41
C ALA A 100 22.23 7.43 5.64
N GLU A 101 23.03 8.28 6.28
CA GLU A 101 22.61 9.11 7.42
C GLU A 101 21.52 10.12 7.02
N GLN A 102 21.72 10.85 5.92
CA GLN A 102 20.73 11.81 5.41
C GLN A 102 19.42 11.13 5.02
N SER A 103 19.51 9.97 4.36
CA SER A 103 18.36 9.16 3.95
C SER A 103 17.58 8.62 5.18
N LEU A 104 18.30 8.22 6.22
CA LEU A 104 17.70 7.81 7.50
C LEU A 104 16.99 8.98 8.19
N ALA A 105 17.61 10.16 8.22
CA ALA A 105 17.00 11.37 8.75
C ALA A 105 15.75 11.80 7.96
N HIS A 106 15.77 11.65 6.64
CA HIS A 106 14.59 11.84 5.78
C HIS A 106 13.45 10.88 6.13
N ALA A 107 13.75 9.59 6.29
CA ALA A 107 12.76 8.60 6.71
C ALA A 107 12.18 8.92 8.09
N MET A 108 13.03 9.25 9.07
CA MET A 108 12.59 9.65 10.41
C MET A 108 11.73 10.92 10.37
N ALA A 109 12.08 11.88 9.53
CA ALA A 109 11.29 13.10 9.33
C ALA A 109 9.89 12.82 8.73
N SER A 110 9.79 11.84 7.84
CA SER A 110 8.51 11.35 7.30
C SER A 110 7.68 10.68 8.39
N PHE A 111 8.28 9.74 9.14
CA PHE A 111 7.60 9.03 10.23
C PHE A 111 7.14 9.95 11.36
N ALA A 112 7.92 10.99 11.70
CA ALA A 112 7.51 11.99 12.67
C ALA A 112 6.21 12.70 12.27
N GLU A 113 6.11 13.11 10.99
CA GLU A 113 4.89 13.72 10.45
C GLU A 113 3.71 12.73 10.45
N ASP A 114 3.95 11.46 10.13
CA ASP A 114 2.94 10.40 10.19
C ASP A 114 2.41 10.23 11.62
N ILE A 115 3.30 10.17 12.62
CA ILE A 115 2.96 10.07 14.05
C ILE A 115 2.14 11.28 14.49
N ASP A 116 2.59 12.49 14.17
CA ASP A 116 1.90 13.74 14.52
C ASP A 116 0.51 13.83 13.86
N SER A 117 0.39 13.31 12.62
CA SER A 117 -0.85 13.24 11.86
C SER A 117 -1.81 12.14 12.36
N GLY A 118 -1.36 11.27 13.27
CA GLY A 118 -2.17 10.22 13.87
C GLY A 118 -2.19 8.91 13.09
N PHE A 119 -1.14 8.60 12.33
CA PHE A 119 -0.97 7.28 11.73
C PHE A 119 -0.91 6.22 12.82
N SER A 120 -1.58 5.10 12.58
CA SER A 120 -1.74 4.03 13.57
C SER A 120 -0.74 2.89 13.37
N LEU A 121 -0.11 2.80 12.20
CA LEU A 121 0.89 1.78 11.90
C LEU A 121 1.94 2.31 10.93
N LEU A 122 3.21 1.99 11.18
CA LEU A 122 4.32 2.37 10.31
C LEU A 122 5.02 1.13 9.75
N HIS A 123 5.12 1.03 8.41
CA HIS A 123 5.98 0.05 7.75
C HIS A 123 7.40 0.59 7.61
N LEU A 124 8.32 0.06 8.43
CA LEU A 124 9.74 0.40 8.45
C LEU A 124 10.50 -0.52 7.50
N ASP A 125 10.58 -0.12 6.23
CA ASP A 125 11.34 -0.84 5.21
C ASP A 125 12.74 -0.23 5.01
N THR A 126 13.73 -0.84 5.66
CA THR A 126 15.15 -0.45 5.61
C THR A 126 15.99 -1.31 4.67
N SER A 127 15.35 -2.08 3.78
CA SER A 127 16.02 -3.05 2.89
C SER A 127 16.72 -2.43 1.69
N ILE A 128 16.58 -1.12 1.48
CA ILE A 128 17.10 -0.41 0.31
C ILE A 128 18.32 0.44 0.70
N ASP A 129 19.30 0.49 -0.20
CA ASP A 129 20.44 1.40 -0.18
C ASP A 129 20.47 2.27 -1.45
N LEU A 130 21.44 3.18 -1.55
CA LEU A 130 21.56 4.14 -2.65
C LEU A 130 21.54 3.46 -4.03
N ASP A 131 22.40 2.46 -4.22
CA ASP A 131 22.63 1.81 -5.51
C ASP A 131 22.08 0.37 -5.59
N GLY A 132 21.33 -0.10 -4.57
CA GLY A 132 20.81 -1.46 -4.56
C GLY A 132 20.06 -1.84 -3.28
N PRO A 133 19.89 -3.14 -2.98
CA PRO A 133 19.47 -3.61 -1.67
C PRO A 133 20.59 -3.40 -0.64
N ALA A 134 20.22 -3.11 0.60
CA ALA A 134 21.14 -3.05 1.74
C ALA A 134 21.54 -4.46 2.19
N SER A 135 22.69 -4.59 2.86
CA SER A 135 23.01 -5.84 3.56
C SER A 135 22.00 -6.06 4.70
N PHE A 136 21.75 -7.32 5.07
CA PHE A 136 20.85 -7.62 6.19
C PHE A 136 21.30 -6.93 7.49
N THR A 137 22.60 -6.89 7.76
CA THR A 137 23.16 -6.22 8.95
C THR A 137 22.82 -4.74 8.95
N ASP A 138 23.12 -4.02 7.86
CA ASP A 138 22.83 -2.59 7.76
C ASP A 138 21.34 -2.31 7.84
N ALA A 139 20.52 -3.12 7.16
CA ALA A 139 19.08 -2.99 7.17
C ALA A 139 18.52 -3.22 8.59
N ALA A 140 19.00 -4.24 9.30
CA ALA A 140 18.59 -4.54 10.68
C ALA A 140 19.00 -3.45 11.66
N ASP A 141 20.22 -2.92 11.56
CA ASP A 141 20.71 -1.84 12.42
C ASP A 141 19.89 -0.56 12.21
N ARG A 142 19.66 -0.17 10.95
CA ARG A 142 18.79 0.96 10.57
C ARG A 142 17.37 0.76 11.10
N LEU A 143 16.84 -0.46 11.00
CA LEU A 143 15.49 -0.79 11.44
C LEU A 143 15.34 -0.59 12.94
N VAL A 144 16.21 -1.19 13.74
CA VAL A 144 16.13 -1.08 15.21
C VAL A 144 16.28 0.38 15.66
N ALA A 145 17.17 1.14 15.02
CA ALA A 145 17.34 2.56 15.31
C ALA A 145 16.08 3.40 14.99
N LEU A 146 15.50 3.24 13.80
CA LEU A 146 14.26 3.93 13.42
C LEU A 146 13.07 3.50 14.27
N TYR A 147 12.96 2.20 14.55
CA TYR A 147 11.90 1.64 15.38
C TYR A 147 11.92 2.28 16.77
N GLY A 148 13.09 2.34 17.41
CA GLY A 148 13.27 2.96 18.71
C GLY A 148 12.86 4.44 18.70
N GLN A 149 13.36 5.22 17.73
CA GLN A 149 13.03 6.65 17.62
C GLN A 149 11.53 6.90 17.39
N CYS A 150 10.90 6.11 16.51
CA CYS A 150 9.46 6.21 16.26
C CYS A 150 8.65 5.84 17.51
N TRP A 151 9.07 4.79 18.23
CA TRP A 151 8.41 4.35 19.45
C TRP A 151 8.50 5.39 20.56
N GLU A 152 9.68 5.97 20.77
CA GLU A 152 9.88 7.04 21.75
C GLU A 152 9.07 8.29 21.40
N LEU A 153 9.09 8.72 20.13
CA LEU A 153 8.33 9.87 19.66
C LEU A 153 6.82 9.67 19.85
N ALA A 154 6.29 8.49 19.46
CA ALA A 154 4.89 8.17 19.65
C ALA A 154 4.49 8.17 21.12
N ARG A 155 5.31 7.57 22.00
CA ARG A 155 5.08 7.57 23.45
C ARG A 155 5.10 8.97 24.04
N ALA A 156 6.05 9.81 23.65
CA ALA A 156 6.14 11.20 24.09
C ALA A 156 4.90 12.02 23.66
N ALA A 157 4.34 11.69 22.49
CA ALA A 157 3.09 12.28 21.98
C ALA A 157 1.80 11.63 22.55
N GLY A 158 1.91 10.67 23.48
CA GLY A 158 0.75 9.95 24.03
C GLY A 158 0.01 9.08 23.01
N ARG A 159 0.68 8.67 21.92
CA ARG A 159 0.12 7.87 20.84
C ARG A 159 0.50 6.40 20.99
N THR A 160 -0.44 5.52 20.65
CA THR A 160 -0.17 4.10 20.43
C THR A 160 0.03 3.87 18.95
N ILE A 161 1.13 3.20 18.57
CA ILE A 161 1.46 2.92 17.17
C ILE A 161 1.86 1.46 17.00
N GLY A 162 1.40 0.85 15.91
CA GLY A 162 1.83 -0.46 15.44
C GLY A 162 3.01 -0.35 14.49
N PHE A 163 3.72 -1.45 14.30
CA PHE A 163 4.84 -1.51 13.38
C PHE A 163 4.70 -2.68 12.43
N GLU A 164 5.12 -2.45 11.21
CA GLU A 164 5.29 -3.45 10.17
C GLU A 164 6.74 -3.43 9.71
N ILE A 165 7.32 -4.60 9.56
CA ILE A 165 8.73 -4.77 9.18
C ILE A 165 8.84 -5.76 8.03
N GLY A 166 9.91 -5.65 7.25
CA GLY A 166 10.20 -6.61 6.20
C GLY A 166 11.48 -6.25 5.48
N PHE A 167 12.13 -7.25 4.90
CA PHE A 167 13.29 -7.07 4.04
C PHE A 167 12.97 -7.56 2.62
N GLU A 168 11.92 -6.99 2.04
CA GLU A 168 11.46 -7.40 0.72
C GLU A 168 12.47 -7.01 -0.37
N ASP A 169 13.22 -7.98 -0.87
CA ASP A 169 13.68 -7.89 -2.26
C ASP A 169 12.43 -8.04 -3.15
N GLN A 170 12.14 -7.16 -4.11
CA GLN A 170 10.89 -7.20 -4.89
C GLN A 170 10.91 -8.32 -5.97
N ARG A 171 11.31 -9.55 -5.58
CA ARG A 171 11.43 -10.74 -6.42
C ARG A 171 10.07 -11.41 -6.63
N ALA A 172 10.00 -12.28 -7.64
CA ALA A 172 8.76 -12.96 -8.03
C ALA A 172 8.45 -14.24 -7.21
N GLY A 173 9.37 -14.67 -6.35
CA GLY A 173 9.31 -15.94 -5.61
C GLY A 173 8.72 -15.82 -4.20
N THR A 174 8.95 -16.86 -3.41
CA THR A 174 8.78 -16.87 -1.95
C THR A 174 10.11 -16.63 -1.26
N ASN A 175 10.09 -16.14 -0.01
CA ASN A 175 11.29 -16.15 0.81
C ASN A 175 11.70 -17.60 1.07
N ASP A 176 13.01 -17.84 1.16
CA ASP A 176 13.50 -19.08 1.74
C ASP A 176 13.07 -19.15 3.22
N PRO A 177 12.34 -20.20 3.65
CA PRO A 177 11.83 -20.25 5.01
C PRO A 177 12.91 -20.32 6.10
N ALA A 178 14.10 -20.87 5.81
CA ALA A 178 15.17 -20.94 6.79
C ALA A 178 15.83 -19.56 6.97
N GLU A 179 16.12 -18.86 5.87
CA GLU A 179 16.63 -17.49 5.88
C GLU A 179 15.64 -16.54 6.58
N PHE A 180 14.35 -16.60 6.21
CA PHE A 180 13.31 -15.79 6.82
C PHE A 180 13.22 -16.02 8.34
N ARG A 181 13.31 -17.27 8.79
CA ARG A 181 13.31 -17.64 10.21
C ARG A 181 14.52 -17.07 10.95
N GLU A 182 15.71 -17.17 10.37
CA GLU A 182 16.93 -16.64 10.98
C GLU A 182 16.86 -15.12 11.11
N GLN A 183 16.53 -14.43 10.02
CA GLN A 183 16.42 -12.97 9.96
C GLN A 183 15.36 -12.44 10.93
N LEU A 184 14.17 -13.04 10.94
CA LEU A 184 13.09 -12.62 11.84
C LEU A 184 13.45 -12.86 13.31
N ARG A 185 14.03 -14.02 13.65
CA ARG A 185 14.47 -14.29 15.04
C ARG A 185 15.55 -13.33 15.48
N ASN A 186 16.50 -13.01 14.61
CA ASN A 186 17.55 -12.03 14.88
C ASN A 186 16.95 -10.65 15.19
N LEU A 187 16.04 -10.17 14.34
CA LEU A 187 15.35 -8.90 14.59
C LEU A 187 14.55 -8.88 15.88
N ILE A 188 13.75 -9.92 16.13
CA ILE A 188 12.90 -9.99 17.33
C ILE A 188 13.77 -10.05 18.59
N HIS A 189 14.92 -10.72 18.54
CA HIS A 189 15.89 -10.69 19.63
C HIS A 189 16.42 -9.26 19.87
N ARG A 190 16.83 -8.54 18.82
CA ARG A 190 17.30 -7.15 18.92
C ARG A 190 16.24 -6.20 19.47
N LEU A 191 14.99 -6.31 19.00
CA LEU A 191 13.87 -5.49 19.49
C LEU A 191 13.60 -5.76 20.98
N ARG A 192 13.60 -7.03 21.41
CA ARG A 192 13.44 -7.39 22.82
C ARG A 192 14.59 -6.88 23.68
N ALA A 193 15.83 -6.99 23.20
CA ALA A 193 17.01 -6.46 23.90
C ALA A 193 16.94 -4.93 24.07
N ALA A 194 16.34 -4.22 23.12
CA ALA A 194 16.07 -2.79 23.19
C ALA A 194 14.77 -2.42 23.94
N ALA A 195 14.07 -3.40 24.54
CA ALA A 195 12.77 -3.22 25.21
C ALA A 195 11.69 -2.56 24.31
N LEU A 196 11.75 -2.83 23.00
CA LEU A 196 10.79 -2.37 22.01
C LEU A 196 9.63 -3.37 21.84
N PRO A 197 8.42 -2.90 21.49
CA PRO A 197 7.29 -3.79 21.23
C PRO A 197 7.56 -4.72 20.03
N LEU A 198 6.80 -5.81 19.95
CA LEU A 198 6.84 -6.68 18.77
C LEU A 198 6.09 -6.02 17.61
N PRO A 199 6.54 -6.21 16.35
CA PRO A 199 5.82 -5.72 15.19
C PRO A 199 4.45 -6.42 15.06
N THR A 200 3.45 -5.66 14.63
CA THR A 200 2.11 -6.18 14.29
C THR A 200 2.19 -7.11 13.09
N PHE A 201 2.92 -6.68 12.05
CA PHE A 201 3.11 -7.43 10.82
C PHE A 201 4.59 -7.63 10.50
N VAL A 202 4.90 -8.79 9.94
CA VAL A 202 6.08 -9.02 9.12
C VAL A 202 5.64 -9.21 7.68
N VAL A 203 6.28 -8.51 6.76
CA VAL A 203 6.05 -8.66 5.34
C VAL A 203 6.93 -9.79 4.82
N GLY A 204 6.32 -10.73 4.10
CA GLY A 204 7.02 -11.82 3.43
C GLY A 204 6.64 -11.89 1.96
N GLN A 205 7.58 -12.35 1.14
CA GLN A 205 7.34 -12.67 -0.27
C GLN A 205 6.42 -13.89 -0.33
N THR A 206 5.18 -13.66 -0.77
CA THR A 206 4.15 -14.70 -0.87
C THR A 206 3.94 -15.20 -2.30
N GLY A 207 4.96 -15.08 -3.16
CA GLY A 207 4.86 -15.43 -4.58
C GLY A 207 3.97 -14.48 -5.39
N THR A 208 3.84 -13.23 -4.94
CA THR A 208 3.03 -12.18 -5.57
C THR A 208 3.93 -11.08 -6.14
N LYS A 209 3.69 -10.70 -7.38
CA LYS A 209 4.44 -9.61 -8.03
C LYS A 209 3.59 -8.96 -9.11
N VAL A 210 3.58 -7.64 -9.16
CA VAL A 210 2.80 -6.88 -10.12
C VAL A 210 3.71 -6.33 -11.20
N LEU A 211 3.42 -6.70 -12.45
CA LEU A 211 3.96 -6.04 -13.64
C LEU A 211 2.81 -5.87 -14.65
N GLU A 212 2.85 -4.79 -15.39
CA GLU A 212 1.83 -4.34 -16.33
C GLU A 212 0.48 -4.15 -15.61
N THR A 213 -0.52 -4.97 -15.92
CA THR A 213 -1.80 -4.99 -15.20
C THR A 213 -2.18 -6.42 -14.77
N ARG A 214 -1.16 -7.18 -14.35
CA ARG A 214 -1.29 -8.58 -13.95
C ARG A 214 -0.39 -8.93 -12.77
N ASN A 215 -0.79 -9.96 -12.03
CA ASN A 215 0.11 -10.63 -11.12
C ASN A 215 0.97 -11.65 -11.90
N VAL A 216 2.28 -11.49 -11.86
CA VAL A 216 3.28 -12.34 -12.52
C VAL A 216 4.08 -13.20 -11.53
N GLY A 217 3.75 -13.13 -10.24
CA GLY A 217 4.43 -13.87 -9.20
C GLY A 217 4.27 -15.40 -9.33
N SER A 218 5.15 -16.13 -8.65
CA SER A 218 5.21 -17.58 -8.69
C SER A 218 3.92 -18.26 -8.20
N LEU A 219 3.05 -17.57 -7.45
CA LEU A 219 1.75 -18.10 -7.02
C LEU A 219 0.91 -18.61 -8.19
N ARG A 220 1.02 -18.01 -9.38
CA ARG A 220 0.32 -18.45 -10.59
C ARG A 220 1.05 -19.54 -11.36
N GLN A 221 2.34 -19.71 -11.13
CA GLN A 221 3.21 -20.66 -11.84
C GLN A 221 3.27 -22.00 -11.10
N ALA A 222 3.43 -21.96 -9.77
CA ALA A 222 3.51 -23.14 -8.90
C ALA A 222 2.68 -22.95 -7.62
N PRO A 223 1.34 -22.89 -7.71
CA PRO A 223 0.47 -22.54 -6.58
C PRO A 223 0.69 -23.43 -5.35
N SER A 224 0.81 -24.75 -5.51
CA SER A 224 0.92 -25.68 -4.38
C SER A 224 2.21 -25.49 -3.58
N THR A 225 3.35 -25.33 -4.25
CA THR A 225 4.65 -25.09 -3.61
C THR A 225 4.66 -23.74 -2.91
N VAL A 226 4.21 -22.68 -3.59
CA VAL A 226 4.15 -21.33 -3.02
C VAL A 226 3.25 -21.29 -1.79
N LEU A 227 2.07 -21.91 -1.85
CA LEU A 227 1.14 -21.92 -0.72
C LEU A 227 1.62 -22.78 0.46
N HIS A 228 2.48 -23.76 0.21
CA HIS A 228 3.19 -24.49 1.26
C HIS A 228 4.21 -23.59 1.95
N ASP A 229 5.08 -22.92 1.18
CA ASP A 229 6.08 -21.99 1.73
C ASP A 229 5.41 -20.87 2.52
N VAL A 230 4.35 -20.26 1.98
CA VAL A 230 3.56 -19.22 2.67
C VAL A 230 3.05 -19.71 4.03
N ARG A 231 2.64 -20.98 4.14
CA ARG A 231 2.23 -21.56 5.43
C ARG A 231 3.40 -21.66 6.40
N VAL A 232 4.56 -22.10 5.93
CA VAL A 232 5.77 -22.14 6.76
C VAL A 232 6.18 -20.73 7.22
N LEU A 233 6.13 -19.72 6.34
CA LEU A 233 6.39 -18.33 6.69
C LEU A 233 5.39 -17.81 7.73
N SER A 234 4.10 -18.14 7.58
CA SER A 234 3.07 -17.80 8.55
C SER A 234 3.32 -18.45 9.92
N ASP A 235 3.75 -19.71 9.94
CA ASP A 235 4.06 -20.41 11.19
C ASP A 235 5.28 -19.78 11.88
N ILE A 236 6.31 -19.41 11.12
CA ILE A 236 7.49 -18.68 11.61
C ILE A 236 7.10 -17.33 12.22
N ALA A 237 6.23 -16.56 11.56
CA ALA A 237 5.72 -15.30 12.07
C ALA A 237 4.95 -15.50 13.39
N ALA A 238 4.10 -16.52 13.46
CA ALA A 238 3.33 -16.84 14.66
C ALA A 238 4.22 -17.27 15.84
N GLU A 239 5.29 -18.05 15.58
CA GLU A 239 6.26 -18.48 16.61
C GLU A 239 6.88 -17.31 17.39
N VAL A 240 7.06 -16.16 16.74
CA VAL A 240 7.67 -14.97 17.36
C VAL A 240 6.65 -13.95 17.84
N GLY A 241 5.35 -14.22 17.67
CA GLY A 241 4.26 -13.35 18.12
C GLY A 241 3.89 -12.21 17.16
N THR A 242 4.14 -12.38 15.85
CA THR A 242 3.71 -11.43 14.80
C THR A 242 2.81 -12.11 13.78
N THR A 243 2.35 -11.36 12.76
CA THR A 243 1.46 -11.86 11.71
C THR A 243 2.05 -11.63 10.32
N LEU A 244 1.74 -12.51 9.37
CA LEU A 244 2.28 -12.43 8.01
C LEU A 244 1.41 -11.55 7.13
N LYS A 245 2.03 -10.58 6.44
CA LYS A 245 1.36 -9.70 5.49
C LYS A 245 1.93 -9.87 4.08
N ALA A 246 1.05 -9.92 3.08
CA ALA A 246 1.40 -10.07 1.68
C ALA A 246 1.28 -8.73 0.93
N HIS A 247 2.32 -8.36 0.20
CA HIS A 247 2.31 -7.20 -0.68
C HIS A 247 2.04 -7.60 -2.14
N ASN A 248 1.83 -6.61 -3.01
CA ASN A 248 1.66 -6.81 -4.45
C ASN A 248 0.55 -7.81 -4.83
N THR A 249 -0.57 -7.81 -4.09
CA THR A 249 -1.67 -8.76 -4.31
C THR A 249 -2.68 -8.29 -5.36
N ASP A 250 -2.40 -7.17 -6.02
CA ASP A 250 -3.16 -6.66 -7.15
C ASP A 250 -3.38 -7.73 -8.24
N TYR A 251 -4.54 -7.65 -8.88
CA TYR A 251 -4.98 -8.51 -9.98
C TYR A 251 -5.16 -10.00 -9.64
N LEU A 252 -5.06 -10.38 -8.37
CA LEU A 252 -5.47 -11.71 -7.91
C LEU A 252 -6.99 -11.86 -7.95
N SER A 253 -7.42 -13.05 -8.34
CA SER A 253 -8.81 -13.49 -8.29
C SER A 253 -9.24 -13.83 -6.86
N SER A 254 -10.54 -13.79 -6.59
CA SER A 254 -11.10 -14.16 -5.27
C SER A 254 -10.63 -15.54 -4.76
N PRO A 255 -10.56 -16.60 -5.60
CA PRO A 255 -10.00 -17.89 -5.16
C PRO A 255 -8.50 -17.83 -4.83
N GLU A 256 -7.70 -17.03 -5.54
CA GLU A 256 -6.27 -16.85 -5.23
C GLU A 256 -6.08 -16.15 -3.87
N ILE A 257 -6.84 -15.09 -3.63
CA ILE A 257 -6.81 -14.34 -2.36
C ILE A 257 -7.24 -15.25 -1.20
N GLN A 258 -8.30 -16.03 -1.39
CA GLN A 258 -8.78 -16.98 -0.38
C GLN A 258 -7.73 -18.06 -0.07
N ARG A 259 -6.97 -18.53 -1.07
CA ARG A 259 -5.88 -19.48 -0.85
C ARG A 259 -4.74 -18.88 -0.05
N LEU A 260 -4.32 -17.64 -0.34
CA LEU A 260 -3.30 -16.94 0.47
C LEU A 260 -3.74 -16.82 1.93
N TYR A 261 -4.98 -16.37 2.15
CA TYR A 261 -5.55 -16.27 3.49
C TYR A 261 -5.58 -17.63 4.21
N SER A 262 -6.04 -18.68 3.52
CA SER A 262 -6.11 -20.05 4.07
C SER A 262 -4.74 -20.70 4.31
N SER A 263 -3.69 -20.16 3.67
CA SER A 263 -2.29 -20.53 3.95
C SER A 263 -1.69 -19.74 5.10
N GLY A 264 -2.38 -18.76 5.68
CA GLY A 264 -1.96 -18.08 6.91
C GLY A 264 -1.64 -16.59 6.75
N VAL A 265 -1.72 -16.03 5.53
CA VAL A 265 -1.58 -14.58 5.32
C VAL A 265 -2.70 -13.84 6.05
N ASP A 266 -2.34 -12.97 6.98
CA ASP A 266 -3.29 -12.27 7.84
C ASP A 266 -3.86 -10.99 7.20
N ALA A 267 -3.06 -10.32 6.37
CA ALA A 267 -3.45 -9.12 5.65
C ALA A 267 -2.77 -9.02 4.27
N VAL A 268 -3.40 -8.29 3.35
CA VAL A 268 -2.90 -8.08 1.98
C VAL A 268 -2.94 -6.61 1.57
N ASN A 269 -1.98 -6.18 0.74
CA ASN A 269 -1.97 -4.85 0.13
C ASN A 269 -2.37 -4.89 -1.35
N VAL A 270 -3.18 -3.91 -1.76
CA VAL A 270 -3.58 -3.62 -3.15
C VAL A 270 -3.44 -2.11 -3.38
N ALA A 271 -2.80 -1.70 -4.45
CA ALA A 271 -2.61 -0.27 -4.72
C ALA A 271 -2.75 0.06 -6.22
N PRO A 272 -1.77 -0.24 -7.10
CA PRO A 272 -1.80 0.19 -8.49
C PRO A 272 -3.09 -0.20 -9.24
N GLU A 273 -3.72 -1.32 -8.89
CA GLU A 273 -4.98 -1.73 -9.51
C GLU A 273 -6.11 -0.73 -9.29
N LEU A 274 -6.20 -0.07 -8.14
CA LEU A 274 -7.26 0.92 -7.87
C LEU A 274 -7.13 2.11 -8.84
N GLY A 275 -5.90 2.58 -9.06
CA GLY A 275 -5.61 3.66 -10.01
C GLY A 275 -5.86 3.27 -11.46
N VAL A 276 -5.52 2.03 -11.83
CA VAL A 276 -5.81 1.48 -13.17
C VAL A 276 -7.32 1.28 -13.38
N ALA A 277 -8.06 0.85 -12.37
CA ALA A 277 -9.52 0.67 -12.44
C ALA A 277 -10.25 2.01 -12.63
N GLU A 278 -9.79 3.07 -11.97
CA GLU A 278 -10.28 4.43 -12.19
C GLU A 278 -9.94 4.92 -13.61
N THR A 279 -8.68 4.76 -14.03
CA THR A 279 -8.21 5.14 -15.37
C THR A 279 -9.05 4.48 -16.47
N ARG A 280 -9.25 3.16 -16.37
CA ARG A 280 -10.08 2.41 -17.34
C ARG A 280 -11.54 2.86 -17.33
N ALA A 281 -12.10 3.21 -16.17
CA ALA A 281 -13.46 3.71 -16.08
C ALA A 281 -13.60 5.08 -16.75
N LEU A 282 -12.64 5.98 -16.52
CA LEU A 282 -12.60 7.29 -17.16
C LEU A 282 -12.57 7.17 -18.69
N LEU A 283 -11.68 6.32 -19.22
CA LEU A 283 -11.57 6.09 -20.67
C LEU A 283 -12.87 5.54 -21.26
N ARG A 284 -13.46 4.51 -20.64
CA ARG A 284 -14.76 3.97 -21.08
C ARG A 284 -15.85 5.03 -21.10
N LEU A 285 -15.91 5.88 -20.08
CA LEU A 285 -16.89 6.96 -20.03
C LEU A 285 -16.66 7.99 -21.15
N MET A 286 -15.41 8.32 -21.46
CA MET A 286 -15.10 9.19 -22.59
C MET A 286 -15.55 8.59 -23.92
N ASP A 287 -15.33 7.29 -24.13
CA ASP A 287 -15.79 6.57 -25.32
C ASP A 287 -17.33 6.60 -25.44
N GLU A 288 -18.04 6.27 -24.36
CA GLU A 288 -19.51 6.29 -24.29
C GLU A 288 -20.10 7.69 -24.55
N LEU A 289 -19.37 8.76 -24.23
CA LEU A 289 -19.79 10.15 -24.39
C LEU A 289 -19.32 10.80 -25.71
N GLY A 290 -18.59 10.05 -26.54
CA GLY A 290 -18.02 10.55 -27.80
C GLY A 290 -16.95 11.62 -27.59
N LEU A 291 -16.15 11.52 -26.53
CA LEU A 291 -15.12 12.49 -26.14
C LEU A 291 -13.71 12.05 -26.61
N GLY A 292 -13.58 11.73 -27.90
CA GLY A 292 -12.33 11.20 -28.47
C GLY A 292 -11.12 12.13 -28.28
N ALA A 293 -11.30 13.44 -28.43
CA ALA A 293 -10.21 14.41 -28.24
C ALA A 293 -9.70 14.46 -26.79
N GLN A 294 -10.62 14.39 -25.81
CA GLN A 294 -10.29 14.36 -24.38
C GLN A 294 -9.61 13.05 -23.99
N ARG A 295 -10.08 11.93 -24.56
CA ARG A 295 -9.47 10.61 -24.38
C ARG A 295 -8.02 10.62 -24.85
N GLU A 296 -7.78 11.09 -26.07
CA GLU A 296 -6.45 11.14 -26.65
C GLU A 296 -5.53 12.04 -25.82
N ALA A 297 -5.98 13.26 -25.49
CA ALA A 297 -5.19 14.17 -24.67
C ALA A 297 -4.80 13.58 -23.31
N PHE A 298 -5.70 12.83 -22.66
CA PHE A 298 -5.40 12.15 -21.39
C PHE A 298 -4.41 10.99 -21.58
N LEU A 299 -4.57 10.18 -22.63
CA LEU A 299 -3.64 9.09 -22.92
C LEU A 299 -2.24 9.60 -23.26
N THR A 300 -2.13 10.65 -24.08
CA THR A 300 -0.86 11.32 -24.38
C THR A 300 -0.21 11.81 -23.10
N LEU A 301 -0.96 12.54 -22.26
CA LEU A 301 -0.48 13.04 -20.97
C LEU A 301 0.07 11.92 -20.07
N ALA A 302 -0.68 10.84 -19.92
CA ALA A 302 -0.28 9.70 -19.10
C ALA A 302 0.94 8.97 -19.68
N TYR A 303 0.99 8.80 -21.01
CA TYR A 303 2.11 8.19 -21.71
C TYR A 303 3.41 8.99 -21.54
N GLU A 304 3.35 10.30 -21.78
CA GLU A 304 4.49 11.22 -21.69
C GLU A 304 5.08 11.31 -20.28
N SER A 305 4.32 10.97 -19.24
CA SER A 305 4.84 10.88 -17.87
C SER A 305 5.96 9.85 -17.71
N GLN A 306 6.01 8.83 -18.57
CA GLN A 306 6.95 7.70 -18.49
C GLN A 306 6.89 6.88 -17.18
N LEU A 307 5.91 7.15 -16.30
CA LEU A 307 5.76 6.47 -15.01
C LEU A 307 5.26 5.01 -15.14
N TRP A 308 4.92 4.59 -16.37
CA TRP A 308 4.64 3.22 -16.75
C TRP A 308 5.89 2.34 -16.87
N ARG A 309 7.08 2.92 -17.06
CA ARG A 309 8.32 2.17 -17.37
C ARG A 309 8.66 1.11 -16.32
N LYS A 310 8.53 1.44 -15.03
CA LYS A 310 8.84 0.51 -13.92
C LYS A 310 7.89 -0.68 -13.86
N TRP A 311 6.71 -0.58 -14.49
CA TRP A 311 5.70 -1.62 -14.47
C TRP A 311 5.87 -2.62 -15.61
N LEU A 312 6.66 -2.31 -16.65
CA LEU A 312 6.79 -3.22 -17.78
C LEU A 312 7.57 -4.49 -17.44
N THR A 313 7.16 -5.61 -18.03
CA THR A 313 7.97 -6.82 -18.01
C THR A 313 9.18 -6.68 -18.94
N PRO A 314 10.30 -7.38 -18.67
CA PRO A 314 11.38 -7.51 -19.64
C PRO A 314 10.84 -8.00 -21.00
N GLY A 315 11.18 -7.30 -22.08
CA GLY A 315 10.68 -7.62 -23.43
C GLY A 315 9.19 -7.33 -23.65
N SER A 316 8.56 -6.49 -22.82
CA SER A 316 7.14 -6.14 -22.97
C SER A 316 6.81 -5.60 -24.37
N THR A 317 5.70 -6.10 -24.93
CA THR A 317 5.12 -5.65 -26.19
C THR A 317 3.97 -4.67 -25.98
N ALA A 318 3.80 -4.14 -24.76
CA ALA A 318 2.69 -3.25 -24.43
C ALA A 318 2.70 -2.02 -25.35
N GLY A 319 1.54 -1.72 -25.96
CA GLY A 319 1.33 -0.56 -26.81
C GLY A 319 1.26 0.74 -26.01
N ASP A 320 1.21 1.87 -26.71
CA ASP A 320 1.21 3.19 -26.08
C ASP A 320 -0.04 3.42 -25.21
N GLU A 321 -1.21 2.94 -25.65
CA GLU A 321 -2.44 3.02 -24.83
C GLU A 321 -2.33 2.17 -23.54
N GLU A 322 -1.78 0.96 -23.60
CA GLU A 322 -1.60 0.11 -22.42
C GLU A 322 -0.64 0.74 -21.41
N ARG A 323 0.45 1.32 -21.90
CA ARG A 323 1.41 2.09 -21.11
C ARG A 323 0.75 3.32 -20.47
N ALA A 324 -0.04 4.07 -21.23
CA ALA A 324 -0.79 5.20 -20.70
C ALA A 324 -1.78 4.77 -19.61
N VAL A 325 -2.49 3.65 -19.79
CA VAL A 325 -3.43 3.11 -18.79
C VAL A 325 -2.72 2.75 -17.48
N MET A 326 -1.52 2.17 -17.54
CA MET A 326 -0.72 1.88 -16.34
C MET A 326 -0.32 3.16 -15.59
N ALA A 327 -0.11 4.26 -16.32
CA ALA A 327 0.35 5.52 -15.77
C ALA A 327 -0.77 6.55 -15.45
N GLY A 328 -2.01 6.31 -15.88
CA GLY A 328 -3.08 7.31 -15.82
C GLY A 328 -3.31 7.93 -14.44
N HIS A 329 -3.19 7.14 -13.38
CA HIS A 329 -3.39 7.61 -12.02
C HIS A 329 -2.31 8.60 -11.52
N TYR A 330 -1.12 8.60 -12.12
CA TYR A 330 -0.07 9.55 -11.74
C TYR A 330 -0.35 10.97 -12.23
N VAL A 331 -1.18 11.13 -13.26
CA VAL A 331 -1.47 12.44 -13.87
C VAL A 331 -2.81 13.03 -13.42
N PHE A 332 -3.53 12.38 -12.50
CA PHE A 332 -4.80 12.89 -11.98
C PHE A 332 -4.68 14.24 -11.24
N SER A 333 -3.48 14.57 -10.76
CA SER A 333 -3.16 15.84 -10.09
C SER A 333 -2.46 16.85 -11.01
N ASP A 334 -2.35 16.58 -12.31
CA ASP A 334 -1.78 17.48 -13.31
C ASP A 334 -2.82 18.53 -13.75
N ASP A 335 -2.44 19.79 -13.82
CA ASP A 335 -3.34 20.89 -14.20
C ASP A 335 -3.92 20.71 -15.61
N ARG A 336 -3.16 20.09 -16.52
CA ARG A 336 -3.64 19.76 -17.88
C ARG A 336 -4.78 18.74 -17.83
N PHE A 337 -4.74 17.82 -16.87
CA PHE A 337 -5.82 16.87 -16.67
C PHE A 337 -7.08 17.52 -16.09
N ALA A 338 -6.93 18.56 -15.25
CA ALA A 338 -8.09 19.25 -14.66
C ALA A 338 -9.07 19.76 -15.73
N GLY A 339 -8.55 20.36 -16.82
CA GLY A 339 -9.38 20.81 -17.94
C GLY A 339 -10.07 19.67 -18.69
N ILE A 340 -9.37 18.56 -18.92
CA ILE A 340 -9.94 17.35 -19.54
C ILE A 340 -11.08 16.81 -18.66
N ARG A 341 -10.83 16.68 -17.36
CA ARG A 341 -11.75 16.14 -16.38
C ARG A 341 -13.04 16.95 -16.29
N GLU A 342 -12.94 18.28 -16.33
CA GLU A 342 -14.11 19.17 -16.28
C GLU A 342 -15.05 18.96 -17.48
N VAL A 343 -14.48 18.85 -18.69
CA VAL A 343 -15.27 18.56 -19.90
C VAL A 343 -16.01 17.22 -19.78
N VAL A 344 -15.33 16.19 -19.28
CA VAL A 344 -15.95 14.88 -19.04
C VAL A 344 -17.06 14.98 -18.01
N ALA A 345 -16.84 15.69 -16.90
CA ALA A 345 -17.82 15.85 -15.84
C ALA A 345 -19.09 16.54 -16.33
N VAL A 346 -18.97 17.67 -17.03
CA VAL A 346 -20.11 18.39 -17.61
C VAL A 346 -20.85 17.52 -18.63
N ARG A 347 -20.12 16.82 -19.50
CA ARG A 347 -20.74 15.95 -20.52
C ARG A 347 -21.46 14.77 -19.89
N ALA A 348 -20.89 14.15 -18.87
CA ALA A 348 -21.49 13.02 -18.16
C ALA A 348 -22.78 13.45 -17.43
N ALA A 349 -22.76 14.60 -16.77
CA ALA A 349 -23.94 15.17 -16.11
C ALA A 349 -25.05 15.49 -17.12
N THR A 350 -24.73 16.18 -18.22
CA THR A 350 -25.73 16.65 -19.20
C THR A 350 -26.30 15.53 -20.08
N ARG A 351 -25.51 14.53 -20.48
CA ARG A 351 -25.97 13.45 -21.39
C ARG A 351 -26.50 12.23 -20.66
N ARG A 352 -26.02 11.95 -19.45
CA ARG A 352 -26.35 10.72 -18.71
C ARG A 352 -26.90 10.95 -17.31
N GLY A 353 -26.91 12.20 -16.80
CA GLY A 353 -27.34 12.48 -15.44
C GLY A 353 -26.44 11.86 -14.37
N ILE A 354 -25.17 11.57 -14.68
CA ILE A 354 -24.23 10.93 -13.76
C ILE A 354 -23.18 11.92 -13.27
N GLY A 355 -22.84 11.85 -11.98
CA GLY A 355 -21.68 12.54 -11.42
C GLY A 355 -20.39 11.75 -11.69
N LEU A 356 -19.37 12.41 -12.26
CA LEU A 356 -18.11 11.75 -12.66
C LEU A 356 -17.46 10.98 -11.51
N ASP A 357 -17.25 11.61 -10.35
CA ASP A 357 -16.61 10.94 -9.21
C ASP A 357 -17.43 9.77 -8.65
N ALA A 358 -18.76 9.85 -8.70
CA ALA A 358 -19.61 8.71 -8.30
C ALA A 358 -19.45 7.53 -9.27
N TYR A 359 -19.34 7.81 -10.58
CA TYR A 359 -19.08 6.79 -11.59
C TYR A 359 -17.71 6.14 -11.42
N LEU A 360 -16.65 6.95 -11.24
CA LEU A 360 -15.28 6.47 -11.06
C LEU A 360 -15.12 5.68 -9.76
N ARG A 361 -15.65 6.17 -8.64
CA ARG A 361 -15.61 5.44 -7.35
C ARG A 361 -16.25 4.06 -7.43
N ARG A 362 -17.30 3.88 -8.23
CA ARG A 362 -17.94 2.57 -8.40
C ARG A 362 -16.99 1.55 -9.03
N SER A 363 -16.11 1.92 -9.96
CA SER A 363 -15.14 0.97 -10.52
C SER A 363 -14.09 0.56 -9.49
N ILE A 364 -13.68 1.49 -8.62
CA ILE A 364 -12.76 1.22 -7.51
C ILE A 364 -13.42 0.29 -6.48
N GLU A 365 -14.66 0.57 -6.07
CA GLU A 365 -15.39 -0.27 -5.11
C GLU A 365 -15.56 -1.72 -5.59
N LEU A 366 -15.68 -1.96 -6.91
CA LEU A 366 -15.70 -3.32 -7.47
C LEU A 366 -14.38 -4.06 -7.24
N VAL A 367 -13.24 -3.37 -7.35
CA VAL A 367 -11.94 -3.95 -7.01
C VAL A 367 -11.88 -4.24 -5.51
N ILE A 368 -12.23 -3.27 -4.66
CA ILE A 368 -12.23 -3.44 -3.20
C ILE A 368 -13.07 -4.66 -2.79
N SER A 369 -14.28 -4.78 -3.36
CA SER A 369 -15.21 -5.88 -3.09
C SER A 369 -14.59 -7.26 -3.38
N ARG A 370 -13.78 -7.37 -4.44
CA ARG A 370 -13.13 -8.63 -4.83
C ARG A 370 -12.20 -9.19 -3.74
N TYR A 371 -11.55 -8.31 -3.00
CA TYR A 371 -10.65 -8.66 -1.89
C TYR A 371 -11.43 -8.77 -0.57
N ALA A 372 -12.23 -7.77 -0.24
CA ALA A 372 -12.90 -7.69 1.05
C ALA A 372 -13.92 -8.81 1.28
N PHE A 373 -14.56 -9.34 0.24
CA PHE A 373 -15.58 -10.40 0.41
C PHE A 373 -15.01 -11.80 0.62
N VAL A 374 -13.71 -12.01 0.39
CA VAL A 374 -13.02 -13.29 0.67
C VAL A 374 -12.10 -13.22 1.88
N LEU A 375 -11.82 -12.03 2.38
CA LEU A 375 -11.09 -11.81 3.61
C LEU A 375 -12.09 -11.61 4.76
N PRO A 376 -11.97 -12.36 5.87
CA PRO A 376 -12.90 -12.19 6.97
C PRO A 376 -12.73 -10.84 7.64
N ARG A 377 -13.82 -10.31 8.20
CA ARG A 377 -13.78 -9.10 9.02
C ARG A 377 -12.92 -9.36 10.26
N THR A 378 -12.22 -8.33 10.72
CA THR A 378 -11.60 -8.37 12.05
C THR A 378 -12.73 -8.32 13.08
N THR A 379 -12.90 -9.38 13.87
CA THR A 379 -14.00 -9.52 14.84
C THR A 379 -13.78 -8.69 16.11
N ASP A 380 -12.69 -7.95 16.21
CA ASP A 380 -12.35 -7.17 17.40
C ASP A 380 -12.85 -5.73 17.30
N THR A 381 -14.17 -5.60 17.28
CA THR A 381 -14.85 -4.31 17.42
C THR A 381 -14.85 -3.81 18.87
N ARG A 382 -14.47 -4.64 19.85
CA ARG A 382 -14.51 -4.29 21.29
C ARG A 382 -13.37 -3.37 21.73
N GLU A 383 -12.22 -3.37 21.06
CA GLU A 383 -11.12 -2.43 21.35
C GLU A 383 -11.25 -1.05 20.67
N ARG A 384 -12.20 -0.87 19.73
CA ARG A 384 -12.36 0.42 19.01
C ARG A 384 -12.73 1.59 19.92
N ALA A 385 -13.37 1.31 21.04
CA ALA A 385 -13.76 2.31 22.04
C ALA A 385 -12.68 2.58 23.10
N ALA A 386 -11.66 1.73 23.22
CA ALA A 386 -10.65 1.81 24.30
C ALA A 386 -9.38 2.59 23.91
N ARG A 387 -9.27 3.04 22.66
CA ARG A 387 -8.14 3.83 22.13
C ARG A 387 -8.53 5.29 21.82
N VAL A 388 -9.59 5.79 22.44
CA VAL A 388 -9.97 7.22 22.46
C VAL A 388 -9.13 7.94 23.51
#